data_AF-A0A832NB36-F1
#
_entry.id   AF-A0A832NB36-F1
#
_cell.length_a   1.000
_cell.length_b   1.000
_cell.length_c   1.000
_cell.angle_alpha   90.00
_cell.angle_beta   90.00
_cell.angle_gamma   90.00
#
_symmetry.space_group_name_H-M   'P 1'
#
loop_
_entity.id
_entity.type
_entity.pdbx_description
1 polymer ?
#
loop_
_entity_poly.entity_id
_entity_poly.type
_entity_poly.pdbx_seq_one_letter_code
_entity_poly.pdbx_strand_id
1 'polypeptide(L)'
;MVRVGGTLKEYAELGDAIVNFVVSAALTVETGRPVGVKVPDKVLRRVARGEGLTRRGPLQPEDLFEALAARAWLEGFSCEEMINLVMSGLRRGDLETGLRELLRALLNRVELLSSGAAH
;
A
#
# COMPACT_ATOMS: atom_id res chain seq x y z
N MET A 1 3.53 17.82 13.13
CA MET A 1 3.02 16.93 12.05
C MET A 1 2.19 17.77 11.10
N VAL A 2 2.53 17.80 9.82
CA VAL A 2 1.77 18.53 8.80
C VAL A 2 0.51 17.74 8.49
N ARG A 3 -0.67 18.34 8.64
CA ARG A 3 -1.93 17.72 8.18
C ARG A 3 -2.09 18.00 6.69
N VAL A 4 -1.79 17.01 5.85
CA VAL A 4 -2.08 17.06 4.42
C VAL A 4 -3.49 16.55 4.21
N GLY A 5 -4.39 17.41 3.74
CA GLY A 5 -5.73 17.04 3.31
C GLY A 5 -5.75 16.57 1.86
N GLY A 6 -6.78 15.83 1.47
CA GLY A 6 -6.93 15.27 0.12
C GLY A 6 -8.12 14.32 0.03
N THR A 7 -8.56 14.08 -1.20
CA THR A 7 -9.56 13.07 -1.56
C THR A 7 -8.95 11.67 -1.57
N LEU A 8 -9.78 10.62 -1.46
CA LEU A 8 -9.31 9.24 -1.56
C LEU A 8 -8.61 8.94 -2.89
N LYS A 9 -9.02 9.61 -3.98
CA LYS A 9 -8.39 9.46 -5.29
C LYS A 9 -6.99 10.07 -5.31
N GLU A 10 -6.82 11.27 -4.77
CA GLU A 10 -5.49 11.91 -4.67
C GLU A 10 -4.54 11.11 -3.78
N TYR A 11 -5.06 10.51 -2.69
CA TYR A 11 -4.25 9.58 -1.89
C TYR A 11 -3.89 8.31 -2.65
N ALA A 12 -4.79 7.75 -3.48
CA ALA A 12 -4.47 6.61 -4.32
C ALA A 12 -3.37 6.94 -5.34
N GLU A 13 -3.42 8.11 -5.99
CA GLU A 13 -2.40 8.55 -6.95
C GLU A 13 -1.01 8.71 -6.31
N LEU A 14 -0.94 9.29 -5.10
CA LEU A 14 0.30 9.32 -4.32
C LEU A 14 0.74 7.90 -3.88
N GLY A 15 -0.24 7.07 -3.52
CA GLY A 15 -0.07 5.71 -3.08
C GLY A 15 0.54 4.79 -4.12
N ASP A 16 0.12 4.89 -5.38
CA ASP A 16 0.70 4.14 -6.51
C ASP A 16 2.21 4.38 -6.60
N ALA A 17 2.65 5.64 -6.52
CA ALA A 17 4.07 5.99 -6.53
C ALA A 17 4.83 5.39 -5.32
N ILE A 18 4.24 5.46 -4.13
CA ILE A 18 4.83 4.89 -2.90
C ILE A 18 4.93 3.37 -3.00
N VAL A 19 3.87 2.68 -3.39
CA VAL A 19 3.83 1.21 -3.50
C VAL A 19 4.83 0.73 -4.55
N ASN A 20 4.91 1.41 -5.70
CA ASN A 20 5.89 1.09 -6.74
C ASN A 20 7.33 1.25 -6.25
N PHE A 21 7.63 2.33 -5.50
CA PHE A 21 8.94 2.52 -4.90
C PHE A 21 9.26 1.43 -3.86
N VAL A 22 8.35 1.19 -2.91
CA VAL A 22 8.52 0.20 -1.84
C VAL A 22 8.81 -1.20 -2.42
N VAL A 23 8.04 -1.64 -3.42
CA VAL A 23 8.25 -2.95 -4.05
C VAL A 23 9.55 -2.99 -4.85
N SER A 24 9.86 -1.94 -5.61
CA SER A 24 11.12 -1.83 -6.37
C SER A 24 12.34 -1.91 -5.45
N ALA A 25 12.30 -1.18 -4.34
CA ALA A 25 13.37 -1.17 -3.34
C ALA A 25 13.49 -2.54 -2.64
N ALA A 26 12.37 -3.15 -2.23
CA ALA A 26 12.38 -4.48 -1.62
C ALA A 26 13.01 -5.53 -2.56
N LEU A 27 12.59 -5.57 -3.83
CA LEU A 27 13.18 -6.48 -4.81
C LEU A 27 14.65 -6.17 -5.08
N THR A 28 15.04 -4.89 -5.09
CA THR A 28 16.43 -4.47 -5.26
C THR A 28 17.32 -5.03 -4.16
N VAL A 29 16.88 -4.90 -2.91
CA VAL A 29 17.64 -5.40 -1.75
C VAL A 29 17.67 -6.93 -1.73
N GLU A 30 16.53 -7.60 -1.97
CA GLU A 30 16.46 -9.06 -1.95
C GLU A 30 17.27 -9.72 -3.08
N THR A 31 17.34 -9.08 -4.25
CA THR A 31 18.05 -9.65 -5.42
C THR A 31 19.49 -9.15 -5.55
N GLY A 32 19.91 -8.16 -4.75
CA GLY A 32 21.25 -7.57 -4.81
C GLY A 32 21.55 -6.79 -6.10
N ARG A 33 20.51 -6.43 -6.89
CA ARG A 33 20.64 -5.67 -8.14
C ARG A 33 19.54 -4.61 -8.25
N PRO A 34 19.79 -3.45 -8.87
CA PRO A 34 18.75 -2.44 -9.08
C PRO A 34 17.56 -3.00 -9.87
N VAL A 35 16.36 -2.87 -9.31
CA VAL A 35 15.08 -3.28 -9.90
C VAL A 35 14.10 -2.12 -9.81
N GLY A 36 13.47 -1.78 -10.93
CA GLY A 36 12.33 -0.87 -11.00
C GLY A 36 11.13 -1.60 -11.57
N VAL A 37 10.01 -1.60 -10.83
CA VAL A 37 8.77 -2.24 -11.27
C VAL A 37 7.58 -1.32 -11.02
N LYS A 38 6.62 -1.38 -11.95
CA LYS A 38 5.25 -0.97 -11.67
C LYS A 38 4.47 -2.19 -11.23
N VAL A 39 3.92 -2.16 -10.01
CA VAL A 39 3.14 -3.26 -9.47
C VAL A 39 1.84 -3.35 -10.26
N PRO A 40 1.48 -4.51 -10.84
CA PRO A 40 0.24 -4.60 -11.61
C PRO A 40 -0.99 -4.51 -10.70
N ASP A 41 -1.97 -3.69 -11.08
CA ASP A 41 -3.26 -3.52 -10.38
C ASP A 41 -3.93 -4.87 -10.07
N LYS A 42 -3.83 -5.84 -10.98
CA LYS A 42 -4.39 -7.19 -10.80
C LYS A 42 -3.84 -7.90 -9.55
N VAL A 43 -2.58 -7.66 -9.21
CA VAL A 43 -1.92 -8.24 -8.02
C VAL A 43 -2.43 -7.53 -6.77
N LEU A 44 -2.39 -6.19 -6.74
CA LEU A 44 -2.90 -5.39 -5.63
C LEU A 44 -4.38 -5.68 -5.36
N ARG A 45 -5.21 -5.71 -6.40
CA ARG A 45 -6.64 -6.02 -6.32
C ARG A 45 -6.88 -7.39 -5.69
N ARG A 46 -6.08 -8.40 -6.06
CA ARG A 46 -6.21 -9.75 -5.52
C ARG A 46 -5.88 -9.80 -4.03
N VAL A 47 -4.78 -9.17 -3.64
CA VAL A 47 -4.36 -9.07 -2.24
C VAL A 47 -5.40 -8.29 -1.44
N ALA A 48 -5.83 -7.13 -1.93
CA ALA A 48 -6.83 -6.27 -1.32
C ALA A 48 -8.14 -7.02 -1.06
N ARG A 49 -8.70 -7.68 -2.10
CA ARG A 49 -9.92 -8.49 -1.94
C ARG A 49 -9.72 -9.65 -0.97
N GLY A 50 -8.54 -10.28 -0.98
CA GLY A 50 -8.19 -11.36 -0.07
C GLY A 50 -8.13 -10.95 1.40
N GLU A 51 -7.89 -9.65 1.69
CA GLU A 51 -7.92 -9.07 3.03
C GLU A 51 -9.23 -8.32 3.33
N GLY A 52 -10.26 -8.50 2.50
CA GLY A 52 -11.60 -7.94 2.74
C GLY A 52 -11.79 -6.50 2.27
N LEU A 53 -10.82 -5.88 1.59
CA LEU A 53 -11.03 -4.59 0.96
C LEU A 53 -11.99 -4.75 -0.22
N THR A 54 -13.12 -4.07 -0.10
CA THR A 54 -14.15 -4.01 -1.15
C THR A 54 -14.20 -2.61 -1.75
N ARG A 55 -14.74 -2.52 -2.97
CA ARG A 55 -14.89 -1.26 -3.70
C ARG A 55 -15.60 -0.22 -2.83
N ARG A 56 -15.12 1.03 -2.85
CA ARG A 56 -15.76 2.16 -2.15
C ARG A 56 -16.03 3.31 -3.12
N GLY A 57 -17.30 3.54 -3.45
CA GLY A 57 -17.69 4.53 -4.45
C GLY A 57 -17.02 4.23 -5.81
N PRO A 58 -16.31 5.19 -6.43
CA PRO A 58 -15.63 4.94 -7.70
C PRO A 58 -14.36 4.09 -7.58
N LEU A 59 -13.74 4.03 -6.40
CA LEU A 59 -12.42 3.42 -6.18
C LEU A 59 -12.49 1.91 -6.09
N GLN A 60 -11.62 1.25 -6.86
CA GLN A 60 -11.40 -0.18 -6.84
C GLN A 60 -10.56 -0.59 -5.62
N PRO A 61 -10.55 -1.90 -5.24
CA PRO A 61 -9.78 -2.37 -4.09
C PRO A 61 -8.28 -2.08 -4.14
N GLU A 62 -7.66 -2.10 -5.33
CA GLU A 62 -6.26 -1.70 -5.52
C GLU A 62 -6.03 -0.21 -5.23
N ASP A 63 -6.92 0.66 -5.69
CA ASP A 63 -6.83 2.11 -5.42
C ASP A 63 -6.95 2.38 -3.91
N LEU A 64 -7.76 1.57 -3.20
CA LEU A 64 -7.88 1.66 -1.75
C LEU A 64 -6.64 1.17 -1.01
N PHE A 65 -5.95 0.15 -1.53
CA PHE A 65 -4.62 -0.25 -1.03
C PHE A 65 -3.66 0.94 -1.17
N GLU A 66 -3.57 1.52 -2.35
CA GLU A 66 -2.66 2.64 -2.61
C GLU A 66 -2.98 3.83 -1.71
N ALA A 67 -4.26 4.19 -1.58
CA ALA A 67 -4.69 5.26 -0.68
C ALA A 67 -4.31 4.98 0.79
N LEU A 68 -4.40 3.72 1.25
CA LEU A 68 -3.92 3.32 2.58
C LEU A 68 -2.41 3.54 2.73
N ALA A 69 -1.62 3.19 1.71
CA ALA A 69 -0.17 3.37 1.74
C ALA A 69 0.20 4.86 1.86
N ALA A 70 -0.42 5.72 1.06
CA ALA A 70 -0.22 7.16 1.15
C ALA A 70 -0.64 7.74 2.50
N ARG A 71 -1.81 7.34 3.02
CA ARG A 71 -2.30 7.78 4.33
C ARG A 71 -1.36 7.38 5.46
N ALA A 72 -0.93 6.12 5.49
CA ALA A 72 -0.02 5.63 6.51
C ALA A 72 1.33 6.36 6.45
N TRP A 73 1.84 6.62 5.24
CA TRP A 73 3.08 7.39 5.06
C TRP A 73 2.96 8.83 5.59
N LEU A 74 1.87 9.52 5.29
CA LEU A 74 1.58 10.86 5.83
C LEU A 74 1.41 10.87 7.36
N GLU A 75 1.01 9.73 7.94
CA GLU A 75 0.88 9.52 9.38
C GLU A 75 2.19 9.04 10.05
N GLY A 76 3.28 8.92 9.27
CA GLY A 76 4.63 8.66 9.78
C GLY A 76 5.13 7.23 9.57
N PHE A 77 4.40 6.39 8.84
CA PHE A 77 4.88 5.05 8.48
C PHE A 77 5.92 5.16 7.37
N SER A 78 7.18 4.96 7.69
CA SER A 78 8.29 5.21 6.76
C SER A 78 8.31 4.22 5.59
N CYS A 79 8.87 4.63 4.46
CA CYS A 79 9.07 3.73 3.32
C CYS A 79 9.96 2.55 3.71
N GLU A 80 10.97 2.77 4.56
CA GLU A 80 11.88 1.74 5.07
C GLU A 80 11.12 0.65 5.84
N GLU A 81 10.17 1.02 6.70
CA GLU A 81 9.35 0.04 7.40
C GLU A 81 8.44 -0.74 6.43
N MET A 82 7.84 -0.07 5.43
CA MET A 82 7.04 -0.73 4.41
C MET A 82 7.88 -1.70 3.55
N ILE A 83 9.10 -1.30 3.17
CA ILE A 83 10.07 -2.12 2.46
C ILE A 83 10.40 -3.37 3.27
N ASN A 84 10.70 -3.22 4.55
CA ASN A 84 11.00 -4.34 5.44
C ASN A 84 9.86 -5.35 5.53
N LEU A 85 8.59 -4.91 5.54
CA LEU A 85 7.44 -5.81 5.49
C LEU A 85 7.37 -6.58 4.17
N VAL A 86 7.49 -5.91 3.03
CA VAL A 86 7.46 -6.56 1.72
C VAL A 86 8.60 -7.56 1.59
N MET A 87 9.82 -7.21 2.02
CA MET A 87 10.97 -8.12 2.07
C MET A 87 10.73 -9.32 2.97
N SER A 88 10.11 -9.12 4.13
CA SER A 88 9.76 -10.20 5.07
C SER A 88 8.88 -11.27 4.41
N GLY A 89 7.87 -10.83 3.67
CA GLY A 89 7.00 -11.74 2.92
C GLY A 89 7.67 -12.38 1.70
N LEU A 90 8.52 -11.64 0.97
CA LEU A 90 9.32 -12.19 -0.13
C LEU A 90 10.21 -13.35 0.35
N ARG A 91 10.84 -13.22 1.52
CA ARG A 91 11.68 -14.29 2.11
C ARG A 91 10.89 -15.50 2.59
N ARG A 92 9.61 -15.33 2.93
CA ARG A 92 8.72 -16.42 3.38
C ARG A 92 7.97 -17.09 2.24
N GLY A 93 7.87 -16.45 1.09
CA GLY A 93 7.09 -16.94 -0.04
C GLY A 93 7.33 -16.12 -1.29
N ASP A 94 6.44 -15.16 -1.54
CA ASP A 94 6.40 -14.40 -2.80
C ASP A 94 5.97 -12.95 -2.59
N LEU A 95 5.88 -12.20 -3.69
CA LEU A 95 5.46 -10.80 -3.65
C LEU A 95 4.02 -10.64 -3.15
N GLU A 96 3.10 -11.55 -3.47
CA GLU A 96 1.72 -11.48 -2.95
C GLU A 96 1.70 -11.62 -1.42
N THR A 97 2.57 -12.46 -0.86
CA THR A 97 2.78 -12.60 0.58
C THR A 97 3.29 -11.30 1.19
N GLY A 98 4.32 -10.68 0.59
CA GLY A 98 4.84 -9.38 1.04
C GLY A 98 3.81 -8.25 0.98
N LEU A 99 3.04 -8.17 -0.10
CA LEU A 99 1.98 -7.17 -0.26
C LEU A 99 0.84 -7.39 0.75
N ARG A 100 0.52 -8.64 1.08
CA ARG A 100 -0.49 -8.97 2.10
C ARG A 100 -0.08 -8.49 3.49
N GLU A 101 1.18 -8.69 3.84
CA GLU A 101 1.73 -8.22 5.11
C GLU A 101 1.76 -6.71 5.21
N LEU A 102 2.17 -6.04 4.12
CA LEU A 102 2.07 -4.60 4.01
C LEU A 102 0.63 -4.14 4.22
N LEU A 103 -0.34 -4.71 3.50
CA LEU A 103 -1.74 -4.30 3.62
C LEU A 103 -2.30 -4.46 5.03
N ARG A 104 -2.02 -5.58 5.69
CA ARG A 104 -2.43 -5.79 7.10
C ARG A 104 -1.84 -4.72 8.02
N ALA A 105 -0.57 -4.39 7.82
CA ALA A 105 0.10 -3.35 8.60
C ALA A 105 -0.47 -1.95 8.34
N LEU A 106 -0.91 -1.66 7.11
CA LEU A 106 -1.58 -0.41 6.75
C LEU A 106 -2.97 -0.31 7.39
N LEU A 107 -3.77 -1.38 7.32
CA LEU A 107 -5.10 -1.43 7.94
C LEU A 107 -5.07 -1.23 9.45
N ASN A 108 -4.04 -1.73 10.13
CA ASN A 108 -3.86 -1.55 11.57
C ASN A 108 -3.40 -0.13 11.96
N ARG A 109 -2.83 0.63 11.01
CA ARG A 109 -2.33 1.98 11.25
C ARG A 109 -3.36 3.05 10.92
N VAL A 110 -4.17 2.82 9.89
CA VAL A 110 -5.05 3.84 9.34
C VAL A 110 -6.51 3.47 9.58
N GLU A 111 -7.23 4.28 10.38
CA GLU A 111 -8.68 4.22 10.42
C GLU A 111 -9.29 4.89 9.18
N LEU A 112 -9.48 4.13 8.11
CA LEU A 112 -9.98 4.69 6.84
C LEU A 112 -11.50 4.95 6.84
N LEU A 113 -12.23 4.52 7.88
CA LEU A 113 -13.70 4.40 7.86
C LEU A 113 -14.49 5.26 8.86
N SER A 114 -13.83 6.04 9.73
CA SER A 114 -14.55 6.87 10.71
C SER A 114 -15.00 8.24 10.19
N SER A 115 -14.62 8.65 8.96
CA SER A 115 -14.80 10.06 8.49
C SER A 115 -15.60 10.23 7.19
N GLY A 116 -16.38 9.23 6.76
CA GLY A 116 -17.11 9.28 5.47
C GLY A 116 -18.63 9.35 5.55
N ALA A 117 -19.20 9.62 6.73
CA ALA A 117 -20.64 9.77 6.94
C ALA A 117 -20.96 11.11 7.59
N ALA A 118 -20.62 12.22 6.92
CA ALA A 118 -21.25 13.52 7.17
C ALA A 118 -20.91 14.48 6.02
N HIS A 119 -21.98 15.07 5.47
CA HIS A 119 -22.08 16.13 4.47
C HIS A 119 -22.10 15.68 3.00
#